data_AF-A0A7S0L3C9-F1
#
_entry.id   AF-A0A7S0L3C9-F1
#
_cell.length_a   1.000
_cell.length_b   1.000
_cell.length_c   1.000
_cell.angle_alpha   90.00
_cell.angle_beta   90.00
_cell.angle_gamma   90.00
#
_symmetry.space_group_name_H-M   'P 1'
#
loop_
_entity.id
_entity.type
_entity.pdbx_description
1 polymer ?
#
loop_
_entity_poly.entity_id
_entity_poly.type
_entity_poly.pdbx_seq_one_letter_code
_entity_poly.pdbx_strand_id
1 'polypeptide(L)'
;ERSNADGSKIDEVIMGNVLTAGLGQNPARQAAIGAGLSEEIPAMTIDKVCGSGLKSVILAAQAIKCGDAELIVAGGQENMSATPHLVPGSRDGQRMGNWELKDSMINDGLWCAFNNMHMGITAENIADKYGLTREEQDA
;
A
#
# COMPACT_ATOMS: atom_id res chain seq x y z
N GLU A 1 -4.75 -21.21 -8.77
CA GLU A 1 -4.08 -22.02 -9.82
C GLU A 1 -2.76 -22.63 -9.34
N ARG A 2 -1.67 -21.88 -9.13
CA ARG A 2 -0.36 -22.44 -8.77
C ARG A 2 -0.32 -23.30 -7.50
N SER A 3 -1.08 -22.92 -6.47
CA SER A 3 -1.20 -23.68 -5.23
C SER A 3 -2.10 -24.92 -5.36
N ASN A 4 -2.79 -25.08 -6.50
CA ASN A 4 -3.87 -26.05 -6.69
C ASN A 4 -4.95 -26.01 -5.58
N ALA A 5 -5.08 -24.87 -4.89
CA ALA A 5 -6.08 -24.66 -3.86
C ALA A 5 -7.46 -24.39 -4.48
N ASP A 6 -8.49 -24.90 -3.82
CA ASP A 6 -9.88 -24.62 -4.15
C ASP A 6 -10.24 -23.20 -3.71
N GLY A 7 -10.54 -22.33 -4.68
CA GLY A 7 -10.86 -20.93 -4.43
C GLY A 7 -12.15 -20.73 -3.61
N SER A 8 -13.04 -21.72 -3.57
CA SER A 8 -14.26 -21.65 -2.75
C SER A 8 -14.00 -21.81 -1.25
N LYS A 9 -12.80 -22.29 -0.88
CA LYS A 9 -12.38 -22.48 0.52
C LYS A 9 -11.55 -21.33 1.07
N ILE A 10 -11.38 -20.25 0.32
CA ILE A 10 -10.67 -19.07 0.80
C ILE A 10 -11.57 -18.37 1.82
N ASP A 11 -11.08 -18.21 3.04
CA ASP A 11 -11.80 -17.57 4.13
C ASP A 11 -11.69 -16.04 4.08
N GLU A 12 -10.56 -15.51 3.60
CA GLU A 12 -10.31 -14.06 3.55
C GLU A 12 -9.26 -13.68 2.49
N VAL A 13 -9.33 -12.42 2.01
CA VAL A 13 -8.30 -11.78 1.18
C VAL A 13 -7.72 -10.54 1.88
N ILE A 14 -6.41 -10.53 2.11
CA ILE A 14 -5.71 -9.41 2.75
C ILE A 14 -4.64 -8.87 1.78
N MET A 15 -4.84 -7.68 1.24
CA MET A 15 -3.89 -7.08 0.28
C MET A 15 -3.33 -5.76 0.78
N GLY A 16 -2.01 -5.64 0.73
CA GLY A 16 -1.33 -4.36 0.92
C GLY A 16 -1.49 -3.45 -0.30
N ASN A 17 -1.90 -2.21 -0.10
CA ASN A 17 -1.90 -1.17 -1.13
C ASN A 17 -1.76 0.19 -0.43
N VAL A 18 -0.72 0.96 -0.78
CA VAL A 18 -0.42 2.25 -0.12
C VAL A 18 -1.17 3.36 -0.84
N LEU A 19 -0.99 3.46 -2.16
CA LEU A 19 -1.51 4.59 -2.94
C LEU A 19 -2.96 4.35 -3.36
N THR A 20 -3.87 4.44 -2.39
CA THR A 20 -5.30 4.12 -2.58
C THR A 20 -6.15 5.29 -3.10
N ALA A 21 -5.56 6.48 -3.25
CA ALA A 21 -6.24 7.67 -3.71
C ALA A 21 -6.90 7.45 -5.09
N GLY A 22 -8.22 7.60 -5.17
CA GLY A 22 -8.97 7.50 -6.42
C GLY A 22 -9.23 6.06 -6.91
N LEU A 23 -8.78 5.03 -6.20
CA LEU A 23 -8.99 3.62 -6.61
C LEU A 23 -10.42 3.11 -6.32
N GLY A 24 -11.25 3.90 -5.63
CA GLY A 24 -12.58 3.48 -5.19
C GLY A 24 -12.57 2.69 -3.89
N GLN A 25 -13.70 2.08 -3.55
CA GLN A 25 -13.86 1.38 -2.27
C GLN A 25 -13.08 0.06 -2.28
N ASN A 26 -12.22 -0.13 -1.28
CA ASN A 26 -11.53 -1.39 -0.98
C ASN A 26 -10.87 -2.08 -2.20
N PRO A 27 -9.69 -1.62 -2.63
CA PRO A 27 -8.95 -2.22 -3.76
C PRO A 27 -8.67 -3.73 -3.64
N ALA A 28 -8.53 -4.25 -2.41
CA ALA A 28 -8.35 -5.69 -2.18
C ALA A 28 -9.60 -6.47 -2.60
N ARG A 29 -10.79 -5.95 -2.26
CA ARG A 29 -12.06 -6.52 -2.69
C ARG A 29 -12.25 -6.45 -4.20
N GLN A 30 -11.91 -5.32 -4.82
CA GLN A 30 -11.96 -5.19 -6.27
C GLN A 30 -11.06 -6.22 -6.97
N ALA A 31 -9.85 -6.43 -6.46
CA ALA A 31 -8.94 -7.45 -6.96
C ALA A 31 -9.48 -8.88 -6.75
N ALA A 32 -10.06 -9.18 -5.57
CA ALA A 32 -10.66 -10.48 -5.29
C ALA A 32 -11.79 -10.82 -6.27
N ILE A 33 -12.72 -9.89 -6.49
CA ILE A 33 -13.82 -10.07 -7.46
C ILE A 33 -13.28 -10.14 -8.89
N GLY A 34 -12.32 -9.28 -9.25
CA GLY A 34 -11.67 -9.30 -10.56
C GLY A 34 -10.92 -10.62 -10.84
N ALA A 35 -10.46 -11.31 -9.80
CA ALA A 35 -9.85 -12.64 -9.88
C ALA A 35 -10.87 -13.79 -9.92
N GLY A 36 -12.18 -13.50 -9.89
CA GLY A 36 -13.25 -14.50 -9.92
C GLY A 36 -13.52 -15.18 -8.59
N LEU A 37 -13.10 -14.60 -7.46
CA LEU A 37 -13.44 -15.12 -6.14
C LEU A 37 -14.90 -14.82 -5.79
N SER A 38 -15.50 -15.67 -4.94
CA SER A 38 -16.87 -15.53 -4.47
C SER A 38 -17.09 -14.20 -3.74
N GLU A 39 -18.28 -13.61 -3.91
CA GLU A 39 -18.67 -12.39 -3.20
C GLU A 39 -18.83 -12.59 -1.69
N GLU A 40 -18.99 -13.83 -1.22
CA GLU A 40 -19.08 -14.15 0.20
C GLU A 40 -17.71 -14.01 0.92
N ILE A 41 -16.59 -13.99 0.17
CA ILE A 41 -15.25 -13.97 0.75
C ILE A 41 -14.89 -12.55 1.22
N PRO A 42 -14.72 -12.29 2.52
CA PRO A 42 -14.32 -10.98 3.01
C PRO A 42 -12.94 -10.58 2.46
N ALA A 43 -12.76 -9.27 2.26
CA ALA A 43 -11.50 -8.73 1.79
C ALA A 43 -11.19 -7.39 2.45
N MET A 44 -9.92 -7.14 2.77
CA MET A 44 -9.48 -5.86 3.29
C MET A 44 -8.18 -5.38 2.66
N THR A 45 -8.12 -4.08 2.41
CA THR A 45 -6.89 -3.37 2.04
C THR A 45 -6.21 -2.86 3.30
N ILE A 46 -4.92 -3.12 3.41
CA ILE A 46 -4.09 -2.63 4.51
C ILE A 46 -2.98 -1.71 3.99
N ASP A 47 -2.61 -0.75 4.83
CA ASP A 47 -1.50 0.15 4.56
C ASP A 47 -0.52 0.14 5.75
N LYS A 48 0.71 -0.27 5.45
CA LYS A 48 1.91 -0.18 6.28
C LYS A 48 3.09 0.30 5.42
N VAL A 49 2.84 1.21 4.49
CA VAL A 49 3.79 1.75 3.51
C VAL A 49 4.51 0.60 2.79
N CYS A 50 5.84 0.62 2.66
CA CYS A 50 6.61 -0.42 1.99
C CYS A 50 6.41 -1.82 2.60
N GLY A 51 6.02 -1.89 3.88
CA GLY A 51 5.79 -3.15 4.58
C GLY A 51 4.40 -3.76 4.35
N SER A 52 3.50 -3.13 3.61
CA SER A 52 2.09 -3.54 3.48
C SER A 52 1.94 -4.98 2.96
N GLY A 53 2.64 -5.31 1.88
CA GLY A 53 2.57 -6.63 1.26
C GLY A 53 3.10 -7.76 2.16
N LEU A 54 4.11 -7.48 2.99
CA LEU A 54 4.60 -8.46 3.97
C LEU A 54 3.68 -8.52 5.20
N LYS A 55 3.13 -7.38 5.62
CA LYS A 55 2.23 -7.31 6.77
C LYS A 55 0.95 -8.12 6.53
N SER A 56 0.45 -8.18 5.29
CA SER A 56 -0.73 -9.00 4.98
C SER A 56 -0.46 -10.49 5.22
N VAL A 57 0.72 -10.99 4.85
CA VAL A 57 1.14 -12.38 5.13
C VAL A 57 1.23 -12.63 6.64
N ILE A 58 1.79 -11.67 7.39
CA ILE A 58 1.85 -11.77 8.86
C ILE A 58 0.45 -11.81 9.46
N LEU A 59 -0.48 -10.97 9.00
CA LEU A 59 -1.88 -10.96 9.46
C LEU A 59 -2.59 -12.27 9.13
N ALA A 60 -2.40 -12.81 7.91
CA ALA A 60 -2.95 -14.10 7.53
C ALA A 60 -2.46 -15.24 8.44
N ALA A 61 -1.15 -15.28 8.70
CA ALA A 61 -0.59 -16.26 9.63
C ALA A 61 -1.13 -16.08 11.06
N GLN A 62 -1.39 -14.84 11.50
CA GLN A 62 -2.01 -14.56 12.80
C GLN A 62 -3.45 -15.08 12.88
N ALA A 63 -4.28 -14.82 11.87
CA ALA A 63 -5.66 -15.31 11.80
C ALA A 63 -5.71 -16.85 11.82
N ILE A 64 -4.86 -17.51 11.05
CA ILE A 64 -4.76 -18.98 11.03
C ILE A 64 -4.34 -19.51 12.41
N LYS A 65 -3.37 -18.88 13.06
CA LYS A 65 -2.93 -19.27 14.41
C LYS A 65 -4.00 -19.05 15.49
N CYS A 66 -4.86 -18.05 15.32
CA CYS A 66 -5.99 -17.79 16.21
C CYS A 66 -7.14 -18.79 16.00
N GLY A 67 -7.15 -19.52 14.88
CA GLY A 67 -8.23 -20.42 14.50
C GLY A 67 -9.40 -19.71 13.81
N ASP A 68 -9.21 -18.48 13.35
CA ASP A 68 -10.26 -17.68 12.70
C ASP A 68 -10.41 -18.01 11.20
N ALA A 69 -9.40 -18.64 10.60
CA ALA A 69 -9.34 -18.99 9.17
C ALA A 69 -8.40 -20.18 8.93
N GLU A 70 -8.56 -20.88 7.82
CA GLU A 70 -7.68 -21.97 7.37
C GLU A 70 -6.92 -21.62 6.08
N LEU A 71 -7.55 -20.85 5.19
CA LEU A 71 -6.97 -20.49 3.89
C LEU A 71 -7.20 -19.01 3.57
N ILE A 72 -6.12 -18.24 3.48
CA ILE A 72 -6.16 -16.81 3.20
C ILE A 72 -5.30 -16.48 1.98
N VAL A 73 -5.80 -15.59 1.12
CA VAL A 73 -4.98 -14.95 0.09
C VAL A 73 -4.35 -13.71 0.67
N ALA A 74 -3.02 -13.68 0.72
CA ALA A 74 -2.26 -12.53 1.20
C ALA A 74 -1.23 -12.06 0.17
N GLY A 75 -1.04 -10.75 0.09
CA GLY A 75 -0.03 -10.16 -0.79
C GLY A 75 -0.06 -8.64 -0.79
N GLY A 76 0.40 -8.05 -1.88
CA GLY A 76 0.33 -6.61 -2.12
C GLY A 76 0.17 -6.29 -3.60
N GLN A 77 -0.36 -5.10 -3.87
CA GLN A 77 -0.56 -4.55 -5.21
C GLN A 77 -0.23 -3.06 -5.18
N GLU A 78 0.33 -2.54 -6.27
CA GLU A 78 0.60 -1.11 -6.39
C GLU A 78 0.70 -0.71 -7.86
N ASN A 79 0.25 0.51 -8.19
CA ASN A 79 0.47 1.12 -9.49
C ASN A 79 0.81 2.60 -9.32
N MET A 80 2.09 2.88 -9.09
CA MET A 80 2.59 4.25 -8.89
C MET A 80 2.36 5.13 -10.13
N SER A 81 2.35 4.55 -11.33
CA SER A 81 2.14 5.31 -12.57
C SER A 81 0.72 5.87 -12.73
N ALA A 82 -0.26 5.31 -12.01
CA ALA A 82 -1.68 5.67 -12.13
C ALA A 82 -2.17 6.62 -11.02
N THR A 83 -1.28 7.09 -10.15
CA THR A 83 -1.66 7.89 -8.98
C THR A 83 -2.14 9.29 -9.38
N PRO A 84 -3.22 9.79 -8.77
CA PRO A 84 -3.74 11.11 -9.10
C PRO A 84 -2.91 12.24 -8.49
N HIS A 85 -3.11 13.47 -8.98
CA HIS A 85 -2.82 14.66 -8.20
C HIS A 85 -4.03 15.02 -7.33
N LEU A 86 -3.78 15.59 -6.16
CA LEU A 86 -4.77 16.08 -5.21
C LEU A 86 -4.81 17.60 -5.24
N VAL A 87 -5.99 18.16 -4.98
CA VAL A 87 -6.20 19.60 -4.88
C VAL A 87 -6.72 19.91 -3.46
N PRO A 88 -5.83 20.14 -2.48
CA PRO A 88 -6.23 20.39 -1.09
C PRO A 88 -7.17 21.59 -0.97
N GLY A 89 -8.18 21.49 -0.09
CA GLY A 89 -9.17 22.57 0.10
C GLY A 89 -10.20 22.73 -1.02
N SER A 90 -10.11 21.94 -2.11
CA SER A 90 -11.06 22.06 -3.24
C SER A 90 -12.53 21.86 -2.87
N ARG A 91 -12.81 21.05 -1.85
CA ARG A 91 -14.17 20.81 -1.38
C ARG A 91 -14.84 22.04 -0.78
N ASP A 92 -14.08 22.83 -0.03
CA ASP A 92 -14.56 24.06 0.64
C ASP A 92 -14.42 25.29 -0.26
N GLY A 93 -13.53 25.19 -1.26
CA GLY A 93 -13.19 26.25 -2.19
C GLY A 93 -12.08 27.16 -1.67
N GLN A 94 -11.34 27.77 -2.59
CA GLN A 94 -10.35 28.79 -2.30
C GLN A 94 -10.78 30.09 -2.99
N ARG A 95 -10.89 31.17 -2.21
CA ARG A 95 -11.42 32.45 -2.70
C ARG A 95 -10.58 33.08 -3.82
N MET A 96 -9.25 33.13 -3.63
CA MET A 96 -8.30 33.75 -4.55
C MET A 96 -6.88 33.29 -4.20
N GLY A 97 -5.95 33.34 -5.17
CA GLY A 97 -4.54 32.98 -5.00
C GLY A 97 -4.17 31.65 -5.66
N ASN A 98 -2.92 31.24 -5.48
CA ASN A 98 -2.40 30.02 -6.08
C ASN A 98 -2.98 28.77 -5.41
N TRP A 99 -3.23 27.75 -6.22
CA TRP A 99 -3.59 26.41 -5.79
C TRP A 99 -2.38 25.49 -5.93
N GLU A 100 -2.22 24.58 -4.98
CA GLU A 100 -1.23 23.52 -5.06
C GLU A 100 -1.86 22.27 -5.68
N LEU A 101 -1.19 21.71 -6.70
CA LEU A 101 -1.47 20.36 -7.20
C LEU A 101 -0.51 19.40 -6.51
N LYS A 102 -1.01 18.69 -5.51
CA LYS A 102 -0.19 17.80 -4.69
C LYS A 102 -0.08 16.42 -5.34
N ASP A 103 1.13 15.97 -5.60
CA ASP A 103 1.37 14.60 -6.09
C ASP A 103 1.06 13.59 -4.97
N SER A 104 0.06 12.72 -5.15
CA SER A 104 -0.32 11.72 -4.14
C SER A 104 0.73 10.62 -3.99
N MET A 105 1.48 10.26 -5.04
CA MET A 105 2.55 9.27 -4.94
C MET A 105 3.62 9.75 -3.96
N ILE A 106 4.04 11.01 -4.10
CA ILE A 106 5.03 11.60 -3.21
C ILE A 106 4.43 11.78 -1.83
N ASN A 107 3.26 12.40 -1.72
CA ASN A 107 2.67 12.75 -0.44
C ASN A 107 2.32 11.53 0.43
N ASP A 108 1.69 10.51 -0.17
CA ASP A 108 1.14 9.37 0.56
C ASP A 108 2.17 8.23 0.67
N GLY A 109 3.13 8.14 -0.27
CA GLY A 109 4.09 7.04 -0.33
C GLY A 109 5.55 7.39 0.02
N LEU A 110 6.03 8.59 -0.31
CA LEU A 110 7.46 8.90 -0.34
C LEU A 110 7.88 10.08 0.55
N TRP A 111 6.93 10.73 1.23
CA TRP A 111 7.20 11.88 2.08
C TRP A 111 7.06 11.54 3.56
N CYS A 112 8.03 11.97 4.36
CA CYS A 112 8.00 11.78 5.80
C CYS A 112 6.98 12.74 6.43
N ALA A 113 5.91 12.20 6.99
CA ALA A 113 4.89 12.98 7.69
C ALA A 113 5.41 13.74 8.92
N PHE A 114 6.55 13.34 9.49
CA PHE A 114 7.09 13.90 10.73
C PHE A 114 8.23 14.90 10.49
N ASN A 115 9.12 14.61 9.54
CA ASN A 115 10.35 15.36 9.32
C ASN A 115 10.28 16.27 8.07
N ASN A 116 9.14 16.28 7.37
CA ASN A 116 8.91 17.07 6.17
C ASN A 116 10.04 16.93 5.13
N MET A 117 10.35 15.68 4.77
CA MET A 117 11.42 15.35 3.82
C MET A 117 11.10 14.10 3.02
N HIS A 118 11.68 14.00 1.83
CA HIS A 118 11.58 12.82 0.99
C HIS A 118 12.34 11.63 1.61
N MET A 119 11.87 10.40 1.38
CA MET A 119 12.53 9.17 1.86
C MET A 119 13.98 9.06 1.41
N GLY A 120 14.33 9.60 0.23
CA GLY A 120 15.72 9.68 -0.23
C GLY A 120 16.64 10.40 0.76
N ILE A 121 16.17 11.44 1.44
CA ILE A 121 16.98 12.14 2.46
C ILE A 121 17.20 11.27 3.69
N THR A 122 16.26 10.37 4.01
CA THR A 122 16.47 9.41 5.10
C THR A 122 17.59 8.42 4.78
N ALA A 123 17.77 8.06 3.50
CA ALA A 123 18.88 7.26 3.04
C ALA A 123 20.21 8.03 3.15
N GLU A 124 20.25 9.30 2.73
CA GLU A 124 21.43 10.16 2.88
C GLU A 124 21.84 10.31 4.35
N ASN A 125 20.87 10.52 5.26
CA ASN A 125 21.15 10.59 6.70
C ASN A 125 21.79 9.30 7.24
N ILE A 126 21.45 8.13 6.69
CA ILE A 126 22.06 6.85 7.04
C ILE A 126 23.47 6.76 6.44
N ALA A 127 23.64 7.14 5.17
CA ALA A 127 24.93 7.15 4.51
C ALA A 127 25.95 8.01 5.26
N ASP A 128 25.58 9.24 5.62
CA ASP A 128 26.42 10.16 6.40
C ASP A 128 26.73 9.59 7.79
N LYS A 129 25.73 9.02 8.48
CA LYS A 129 25.88 8.52 9.85
C LYS A 129 26.82 7.31 9.94
N TYR A 130 26.80 6.44 8.93
CA TYR A 130 27.60 5.22 8.92
C TYR A 130 28.81 5.28 7.98
N GLY A 131 29.04 6.41 7.31
CA GLY A 131 30.17 6.62 6.41
C GLY A 131 30.11 5.76 5.14
N LEU A 132 28.90 5.48 4.64
CA LEU A 132 28.71 4.67 3.42
C LEU A 132 29.06 5.50 2.19
N THR A 133 30.10 5.12 1.46
CA THR A 133 30.53 5.90 0.29
C THR A 133 29.63 5.68 -0.91
N ARG A 134 29.73 6.56 -1.92
CA ARG A 134 29.00 6.41 -3.17
C ARG A 134 29.43 5.14 -3.91
N GLU A 135 30.72 4.82 -3.90
CA GLU A 135 31.27 3.63 -4.54
C GLU A 135 30.73 2.35 -3.92
N GLU A 136 30.50 2.32 -2.59
CA GLU A 136 29.89 1.18 -1.91
C GLU A 136 28.40 1.00 -2.26
N GLN A 137 27.68 2.10 -2.49
CA GLN A 137 26.26 2.06 -2.85
C GLN A 137 26.02 1.68 -4.33
N ASP A 138 26.97 2.02 -5.22
CA ASP A 138 26.88 1.71 -6.65
C ASP A 138 27.27 0.26 -7.01
N ALA A 139 28.06 -0.41 -6.16
CA ALA A 139 28.64 -1.74 -6.40
C ALA A 139 27.67 -2.90 -6.15
#